data_AF-A0A3D5XSV4-F1
#
_entry.id   AF-A0A3D5XSV4-F1
#
_cell.length_a   1.000
_cell.length_b   1.000
_cell.length_c   1.000
_cell.angle_alpha   90.00
_cell.angle_beta   90.00
_cell.angle_gamma   90.00
#
_symmetry.space_group_name_H-M   'P 1'
#
loop_
_entity.id
_entity.type
_entity.pdbx_description
1 polymer ?
#
loop_
_entity_poly.entity_id
_entity_poly.type
_entity_poly.pdbx_seq_one_letter_code
_entity_poly.pdbx_strand_id
1 'polypeptide(L)' 'MKIRDKVLEFPLIQGGMGVGVSLGRLAGSVMKEGCMGVISCAHPGYYKENFLKKNRECNLSAIKEQVDIARSISNGKG' A
#
# COMPACT_ATOMS: atom_id res chain seq x y z
N MET A 1 -14.59 -10.43 -7.68
CA MET A 1 -13.53 -11.16 -8.42
C MET A 1 -12.81 -12.10 -7.45
N LYS A 2 -12.52 -13.36 -7.83
CA LYS A 2 -11.78 -14.30 -6.98
C LYS A 2 -10.31 -14.39 -7.40
N ILE A 3 -9.39 -14.19 -6.46
CA ILE A 3 -7.95 -14.37 -6.64
C ILE A 3 -7.48 -15.36 -5.59
N ARG A 4 -7.16 -16.59 -6.01
CA ARG A 4 -6.85 -17.71 -5.11
C ARG A 4 -7.96 -17.91 -4.06
N ASP A 5 -7.66 -17.72 -2.79
CA ASP A 5 -8.55 -17.84 -1.64
C ASP A 5 -9.26 -16.53 -1.24
N LYS A 6 -8.94 -15.41 -1.91
CA LYS A 6 -9.52 -14.09 -1.64
C LYS A 6 -10.61 -13.73 -2.64
N VAL A 7 -11.62 -13.00 -2.17
CA VAL A 7 -12.74 -12.50 -2.97
C VAL A 7 -12.86 -10.99 -2.77
N LEU A 8 -12.74 -10.24 -3.86
CA LEU A 8 -13.03 -8.81 -3.90
C LEU A 8 -14.51 -8.59 -4.23
N GLU A 9 -15.12 -7.62 -3.55
CA GLU A 9 -16.51 -7.18 -3.76
C GLU A 9 -16.66 -6.59 -5.17
N PHE A 10 -15.71 -5.74 -5.56
CA PHE A 10 -15.64 -5.17 -6.90
C PHE A 10 -14.39 -5.66 -7.65
N PRO A 11 -14.46 -5.92 -8.96
CA PRO A 11 -13.31 -6.34 -9.76
C PRO A 11 -12.38 -5.16 -10.11
N LEU A 12 -12.02 -4.34 -9.12
CA LEU A 12 -11.19 -3.14 -9.28
C LEU A 12 -9.89 -3.29 -8.51
N ILE A 13 -8.79 -2.97 -9.21
CA ILE A 13 -7.44 -2.93 -8.65
C ILE A 13 -6.91 -1.51 -8.84
N GLN A 14 -6.56 -0.84 -7.75
CA GLN A 14 -5.93 0.47 -7.82
C GLN A 14 -4.48 0.31 -8.31
N GLY A 15 -4.08 1.04 -9.36
CA GLY A 15 -2.74 0.92 -9.93
C GLY A 15 -1.63 1.46 -9.01
N GLY A 16 -0.52 0.73 -8.87
CA GLY A 16 0.59 1.07 -7.98
C GLY A 16 1.51 2.18 -8.52
N MET A 17 1.22 3.43 -8.18
CA MET A 17 2.04 4.60 -8.51
C MET A 17 3.11 4.85 -7.42
N GLY A 18 4.35 5.08 -7.85
CA GLY A 18 5.53 5.26 -6.97
C GLY A 18 5.61 6.63 -6.28
N VAL A 19 6.72 6.84 -5.57
CA VAL A 19 7.14 8.12 -4.97
C VAL A 19 6.03 8.77 -4.14
N GLY A 20 5.43 7.97 -3.24
CA GLY A 20 4.46 8.47 -2.28
C GLY A 20 3.00 8.53 -2.72
N VAL A 21 2.70 8.19 -3.98
CA VAL A 21 1.31 8.24 -4.44
C VAL A 21 0.50 7.06 -3.89
N SER A 22 0.99 5.84 -4.10
CA SER A 22 0.31 4.61 -3.63
C SER A 22 0.92 4.10 -2.33
N LEU A 23 0.58 4.78 -1.24
CA LEU A 23 0.94 4.42 0.13
C LEU A 23 -0.26 3.85 0.90
N GLY A 24 -0.06 3.54 2.18
CA GLY A 24 -1.00 2.81 3.03
C GLY A 24 -2.36 3.47 3.16
N ARG A 25 -2.44 4.81 3.15
CA ARG A 25 -3.73 5.51 3.23
C ARG A 25 -4.60 5.28 1.99
N LEU A 26 -4.03 5.41 0.78
CA LEU A 26 -4.76 5.16 -0.47
C LEU A 26 -5.11 3.67 -0.59
N ALA A 27 -4.12 2.79 -0.39
CA ALA A 27 -4.32 1.35 -0.48
C ALA A 27 -5.39 0.87 0.52
N GLY A 28 -5.29 1.28 1.79
CA GLY A 28 -6.24 0.94 2.84
C GLY A 28 -7.66 1.44 2.56
N SER A 29 -7.82 2.67 2.05
CA SER A 29 -9.13 3.19 1.64
C SER A 29 -9.74 2.37 0.50
N VAL A 30 -8.97 2.01 -0.53
CA VAL A 30 -9.44 1.16 -1.63
C VAL A 30 -9.86 -0.22 -1.11
N MET A 31 -9.08 -0.80 -0.19
CA MET A 31 -9.40 -2.06 0.46
C MET A 31 -10.71 -1.98 1.26
N LYS A 32 -10.92 -0.89 2.01
CA LYS A 32 -12.15 -0.65 2.79
C LYS A 32 -13.42 -0.61 1.92
N GLU A 33 -13.30 -0.10 0.70
CA GLU A 33 -14.36 -0.08 -0.33
C GLU A 33 -14.50 -1.41 -1.08
N GLY A 34 -13.87 -2.49 -0.62
CA GLY A 34 -14.05 -3.85 -1.17
C GLY A 34 -13.27 -4.13 -2.47
N CYS A 35 -12.29 -3.27 -2.79
CA CYS A 35 -11.40 -3.39 -3.95
C CYS A 35 -9.97 -3.80 -3.52
N MET A 36 -9.08 -4.06 -4.48
CA MET A 36 -7.67 -4.34 -4.16
C MET A 36 -6.85 -3.04 -4.10
N GLY A 37 -6.32 -2.72 -2.93
CA GLY A 37 -5.34 -1.65 -2.73
C GLY A 37 -3.92 -2.14 -3.03
N VAL A 38 -3.10 -1.28 -3.65
CA VAL A 38 -1.72 -1.60 -4.03
C VAL A 38 -0.77 -0.58 -3.42
N ILE A 39 0.30 -1.06 -2.80
CA ILE A 39 1.41 -0.21 -2.32
C ILE A 39 2.57 -0.34 -3.31
N SER A 40 3.05 0.79 -3.83
CA SER A 40 4.19 0.78 -4.76
C SER A 40 5.52 0.69 -4.01
N CYS A 41 6.39 -0.23 -4.45
CA CYS A 41 7.75 -0.35 -3.92
C CYS A 41 8.74 0.64 -4.57
N ALA A 42 8.29 1.46 -5.52
CA ALA A 42 9.10 2.52 -6.11
C ALA A 42 9.20 3.70 -5.12
N HIS A 43 10.25 3.69 -4.31
CA HIS A 43 10.57 4.72 -3.30
C HIS A 43 9.46 5.04 -2.28
N PRO A 44 8.84 4.04 -1.62
CA PRO A 44 7.83 4.29 -0.59
C PRO A 44 8.38 5.07 0.62
N GLY A 45 9.69 5.05 0.86
CA GLY A 45 10.33 5.76 1.98
C GLY A 45 10.80 7.17 1.64
N TYR A 46 10.42 7.76 0.50
CA TYR A 46 10.91 9.06 0.03
C TYR A 46 10.74 10.20 1.05
N TYR A 47 9.72 10.12 1.91
CA TYR A 47 9.39 11.11 2.93
C TYR A 47 10.24 11.01 4.21
N LYS A 48 11.09 9.98 4.34
CA LYS A 48 11.93 9.80 5.52
C LYS A 48 13.17 10.70 5.44
N GLU A 49 13.53 11.31 6.55
CA GLU A 49 14.60 12.32 6.68
C GLU A 49 15.94 11.91 6.02
N ASN A 50 16.35 10.64 6.14
CA ASN A 50 17.62 10.12 5.62
C ASN A 50 17.51 9.40 4.27
N PHE A 51 16.40 9.56 3.54
CA PHE A 51 16.14 8.78 2.32
C PHE A 51 17.26 8.86 1.28
N LEU A 52 17.79 10.06 1.01
CA LEU A 52 18.84 10.24 0.01
C LEU A 52 20.16 9.55 0.36
N LYS A 53 20.44 9.36 1.66
CA LYS A 53 21.66 8.69 2.14
C LYS A 53 21.46 7.19 2.39
N LYS A 54 20.24 6.79 2.77
CA LYS A 54 19.89 5.43 3.21
C LYS A 54 18.61 4.92 2.58
N ASN A 55 18.48 5.07 1.25
CA ASN A 55 17.25 4.77 0.51
C ASN A 55 16.70 3.36 0.79
N ARG A 56 17.58 2.36 0.90
CA ARG A 56 17.20 0.96 1.12
C ARG A 56 16.58 0.75 2.49
N GLU A 57 17.20 1.25 3.55
CA GLU A 57 16.66 1.17 4.91
C GLU A 57 15.34 1.94 5.04
N CYS A 58 15.28 3.13 4.45
CA CYS A 58 14.07 3.94 4.43
C CYS A 58 12.93 3.25 3.69
N ASN A 59 13.18 2.65 2.53
CA ASN A 59 12.17 1.92 1.76
C ASN A 59 11.70 0.65 2.48
N LEU A 60 12.62 -0.14 3.06
CA LEU A 60 12.25 -1.35 3.78
C LEU A 60 11.38 -1.04 5.01
N SER A 61 11.76 -0.03 5.79
CA SER A 61 10.94 0.40 6.94
C SER A 61 9.60 0.99 6.50
N ALA A 62 9.56 1.77 5.43
CA ALA A 62 8.34 2.36 4.90
C ALA A 62 7.36 1.30 4.38
N ILE A 63 7.81 0.27 3.66
CA ILE A 63 6.92 -0.80 3.18
C ILE A 63 6.16 -1.42 4.34
N LYS A 64 6.86 -1.75 5.43
CA LYS A 64 6.25 -2.34 6.63
C LYS A 64 5.21 -1.39 7.25
N GLU A 65 5.61 -0.15 7.49
CA GLU A 65 4.74 0.91 8.03
C GLU A 65 3.47 1.11 7.18
N GLN A 66 3.61 1.17 5.85
CA GLN A 66 2.49 1.43 4.95
C GLN A 66 1.54 0.22 4.82
N VAL A 67 2.06 -1.01 4.92
CA VAL A 67 1.23 -2.22 5.00
C VAL A 67 0.41 -2.21 6.29
N ASP A 68 1.01 -1.83 7.42
CA ASP A 68 0.32 -1.77 8.71
C ASP A 68 -0.79 -0.70 8.70
N ILE A 69 -0.52 0.48 8.14
CA ILE A 69 -1.53 1.54 7.92
C ILE A 69 -2.67 1.06 7.02
N ALA A 70 -2.36 0.39 5.91
CA ALA A 70 -3.38 -0.11 4.99
C ALA A 70 -4.33 -1.11 5.69
N ARG A 71 -3.75 -2.05 6.46
CA ARG A 71 -4.49 -3.04 7.23
C ARG A 71 -5.34 -2.42 8.33
N SER A 72 -4.86 -1.38 9.01
CA SER A 72 -5.65 -0.71 10.05
C SER A 72 -6.86 0.04 9.48
N ILE A 73 -6.80 0.48 8.23
CA ILE A 73 -7.91 1.18 7.55
C ILE A 73 -8.91 0.19 6.93
N SER A 74 -8.45 -0.96 6.45
CA SER A 74 -9.26 -1.82 5.59
C SER A 74 -10.38 -2.59 6.29
N ASN A 75 -10.40 -2.63 7.62
CA ASN A 75 -11.34 -3.45 8.40
C ASN A 75 -11.35 -4.93 7.96
N GLY A 76 -10.20 -5.48 7.55
CA GLY A 76 -10.07 -6.86 7.11
C GLY A 76 -10.54 -7.14 5.68
N LYS A 77 -10.97 -6.10 4.94
CA LYS A 77 -11.25 -6.18 3.50
C LYS A 77 -9.98 -5.98 2.66
N GLY A 78 -10.10 -6.25 1.37
CA GLY A 78 -9.03 -6.10 0.37
C GLY A 78 -8.15 -7.33 0.20
#